data_AF-A0A7C3QNT5-F1
#
_entry.id   AF-A0A7C3QNT5-F1
#
_cell.length_a   1.000
_cell.length_b   1.000
_cell.length_c   1.000
_cell.angle_alpha   90.00
_cell.angle_beta   90.00
_cell.angle_gamma   90.00
#
_symmetry.space_group_name_H-M   'P 1'
#
loop_
_entity.id
_entity.type
_entity.pdbx_description
1 polymer ?
#
loop_
_entity_poly.entity_id
_entity_poly.type
_entity_poly.pdbx_seq_one_letter_code
_entity_poly.pdbx_strand_id
1 'polypeptide(L)'
;MRPEDFKSEATPGRVIRHPNGYWAYIPNPLPPPIVWSGELISTLSAADRALGELAGLGQALPNPHLLIQPLIRREAVLSSRIEGTRASLADLYAYEAVQLTLF
;
A
#
# COMPACT_ATOMS: atom_id res chain seq x y z
N MET A 1 18.38 -0.87 -15.64
CA MET A 1 17.03 -1.29 -16.09
C MET A 1 17.18 -2.10 -17.37
N ARG A 2 16.54 -3.27 -17.44
CA ARG A 2 16.50 -4.13 -18.62
C ARG A 2 15.17 -3.88 -19.35
N PRO A 3 15.16 -3.38 -20.60
CA PRO A 3 13.92 -3.06 -21.33
C PRO A 3 12.99 -4.27 -21.49
N GLU A 4 13.54 -5.48 -21.57
CA GLU A 4 12.82 -6.74 -21.66
C GLU A 4 11.87 -7.02 -20.49
N ASP A 5 12.17 -6.50 -19.31
CA ASP A 5 11.32 -6.66 -18.12
C ASP A 5 10.01 -5.83 -18.22
N PHE A 6 9.87 -4.95 -19.24
CA PHE A 6 8.78 -3.98 -19.39
C PHE A 6 8.03 -4.09 -20.73
N LYS A 7 8.13 -5.24 -21.42
CA LYS A 7 7.57 -5.45 -22.77
C LYS A 7 6.13 -5.99 -22.80
N SER A 8 5.45 -6.12 -21.66
CA SER A 8 4.07 -6.58 -21.64
C SER A 8 3.13 -5.53 -22.24
N GLU A 9 2.21 -5.93 -23.11
CA GLU A 9 1.15 -5.05 -23.64
C GLU A 9 0.30 -4.44 -22.52
N ALA A 10 0.28 -5.06 -21.34
CA ALA A 10 -0.46 -4.58 -20.17
C ALA A 10 0.32 -3.58 -19.29
N THR A 11 1.58 -3.29 -19.59
CA THR A 11 2.38 -2.36 -18.77
C THR A 11 2.00 -0.90 -19.10
N PRO A 12 1.49 -0.10 -18.15
CA PRO A 12 0.97 1.25 -18.43
C PRO A 12 2.10 2.28 -18.58
N GLY A 13 2.83 2.24 -19.69
CA GLY A 13 3.90 3.16 -20.00
C GLY A 13 4.74 2.72 -21.19
N ARG A 14 5.89 3.39 -21.39
CA ARG A 14 6.85 3.07 -22.45
C ARG A 14 8.29 3.15 -21.96
N VAL A 15 9.15 2.32 -22.53
CA VAL A 15 10.59 2.40 -22.33
C VAL A 15 11.20 3.22 -23.47
N ILE A 16 11.99 4.24 -23.14
CA ILE A 16 12.71 5.06 -24.11
C ILE A 16 14.22 4.95 -23.90
N ARG A 17 15.00 5.08 -24.98
CA ARG A 17 16.45 5.28 -24.89
C ARG A 17 16.71 6.76 -24.69
N HIS A 18 17.29 7.13 -23.55
CA HIS A 18 17.69 8.50 -23.26
C HIS A 18 18.94 8.87 -24.07
N PRO A 19 19.09 10.14 -24.52
CA PRO A 19 20.27 10.60 -25.26
C PRO A 19 21.62 10.31 -24.57
N ASN A 20 21.64 10.32 -23.24
CA ASN A 20 22.83 9.99 -22.44
C ASN A 20 23.14 8.48 -22.35
N GLY A 21 22.48 7.65 -23.18
CA GLY A 21 22.83 6.24 -23.34
C GLY A 21 22.17 5.26 -22.38
N TYR A 22 21.31 5.69 -21.46
CA TYR A 22 20.56 4.79 -20.55
C TYR A 22 19.10 4.57 -20.98
N TRP A 23 18.46 3.54 -20.43
CA TRP A 23 17.03 3.26 -20.63
C TRP A 23 16.21 3.87 -19.49
N ALA A 24 15.06 4.47 -19.82
CA ALA A 24 14.14 5.06 -18.86
C ALA A 24 12.70 4.58 -19.12
N TYR A 25 11.94 4.34 -18.04
CA TYR A 25 10.51 4.08 -18.10
C TYR A 25 9.73 5.39 -17.96
N ILE A 26 8.80 5.64 -18.87
CA ILE A 26 7.85 6.75 -18.80
C ILE A 26 6.46 6.15 -18.58
N PRO A 27 5.82 6.37 -17.41
CA PRO A 27 4.47 5.90 -17.17
C PRO A 27 3.47 6.63 -18.08
N ASN A 28 2.35 5.98 -18.38
CA ASN A 28 1.22 6.66 -19.01
C ASN A 28 0.69 7.78 -18.09
N PRO A 29 0.18 8.88 -18.66
CA PRO A 29 -0.43 9.93 -17.86
C PRO A 29 -1.63 9.39 -17.07
N LEU A 30 -1.79 9.89 -15.83
CA LEU A 30 -2.93 9.57 -14.98
C LEU A 30 -4.03 10.64 -15.14
N PRO A 31 -5.32 10.26 -14.98
CA PRO A 31 -5.81 8.90 -14.76
C PRO A 31 -5.88 8.08 -16.06
N PRO A 32 -5.74 6.74 -15.99
CA PRO A 32 -6.08 5.89 -17.12
C PRO A 32 -7.59 5.97 -17.41
N PRO A 33 -8.05 5.60 -18.62
CA PRO A 33 -9.47 5.47 -18.90
C PRO A 33 -10.08 4.39 -17.98
N ILE A 34 -11.12 4.76 -17.24
CA ILE A 34 -11.84 3.87 -16.31
C ILE A 34 -13.18 3.49 -16.95
N VAL A 35 -13.45 2.19 -17.05
CA VAL A 35 -14.75 1.68 -17.47
C VAL A 35 -15.62 1.47 -16.22
N TRP A 36 -16.68 2.26 -16.10
CA TRP A 36 -17.64 2.17 -14.99
C TRP A 36 -18.61 1.01 -15.18
N SER A 37 -18.14 -0.21 -14.93
CA SER A 37 -18.99 -1.40 -14.93
C SER A 37 -19.85 -1.46 -13.67
N GLY A 38 -20.98 -2.18 -13.75
CA GLY A 38 -21.81 -2.44 -12.57
C GLY A 38 -21.05 -3.14 -11.44
N GLU A 39 -20.08 -4.00 -11.78
CA GLU A 39 -19.19 -4.67 -10.82
C GLU A 39 -18.22 -3.70 -10.13
N LEU A 40 -17.64 -2.76 -10.87
CA LEU A 40 -16.76 -1.75 -10.28
C LEU A 40 -17.56 -0.86 -9.31
N ILE A 41 -18.75 -0.43 -9.73
CA ILE A 41 -19.62 0.41 -8.91
C ILE A 41 -20.07 -0.33 -7.64
N SER A 42 -20.47 -1.59 -7.75
CA SER A 42 -20.90 -2.38 -6.59
C SER A 42 -19.74 -2.63 -5.62
N THR A 43 -18.54 -2.92 -6.15
CA THR A 43 -17.32 -3.09 -5.35
C THR A 43 -16.93 -1.81 -4.63
N LEU A 44 -16.96 -0.67 -5.33
CA LEU A 44 -16.69 0.65 -4.75
C LEU A 44 -17.70 0.97 -3.63
N SER A 45 -18.99 0.76 -3.87
CA SER A 45 -20.03 1.00 -2.86
C SER A 45 -19.85 0.11 -1.62
N ALA A 46 -19.47 -1.16 -1.80
CA ALA A 46 -19.18 -2.06 -0.69
C ALA A 46 -17.95 -1.58 0.12
N ALA A 47 -16.90 -1.12 -0.55
CA ALA A 47 -15.71 -0.56 0.09
C ALA A 47 -16.05 0.72 0.87
N ASP A 48 -16.79 1.66 0.29
CA ASP A 48 -17.23 2.89 0.94
C ASP A 48 -18.06 2.60 2.20
N ARG A 49 -18.96 1.62 2.13
CA ARG A 49 -19.76 1.18 3.28
C ARG A 49 -18.87 0.63 4.40
N ALA A 50 -17.90 -0.22 4.08
CA ALA A 50 -16.98 -0.79 5.07
C ALA A 50 -16.11 0.29 5.73
N LEU A 51 -15.63 1.27 4.95
CA LEU A 51 -14.89 2.42 5.48
C LEU A 51 -15.77 3.29 6.40
N GLY A 52 -17.03 3.53 6.00
CA GLY A 52 -18.00 4.25 6.83
C GLY A 52 -18.28 3.54 8.16
N GLU A 53 -18.44 2.22 8.12
CA GLU A 53 -18.61 1.40 9.33
C GLU A 53 -17.39 1.49 10.27
N LEU A 54 -16.18 1.38 9.73
CA LEU A 54 -14.95 1.55 10.50
C LEU A 54 -14.84 2.95 11.12
N ALA A 55 -15.15 4.00 10.36
CA ALA A 55 -15.13 5.37 10.84
C ALA A 55 -16.14 5.60 11.97
N GLY A 56 -17.35 5.05 11.84
CA GLY A 56 -18.39 5.11 12.86
C GLY A 56 -17.98 4.40 14.16
N LEU A 57 -17.44 3.17 14.05
CA LEU A 57 -16.93 2.43 15.20
C LEU A 57 -15.77 3.16 15.88
N GLY A 58 -14.86 3.74 15.10
CA GLY A 58 -13.72 4.51 15.62
C GLY A 58 -14.15 5.70 16.47
N GLN A 59 -15.21 6.41 16.08
CA GLN A 59 -15.76 7.53 16.85
C GLN A 59 -16.46 7.11 18.15
N ALA A 60 -17.01 5.89 18.19
CA ALA A 60 -17.67 5.36 19.38
C ALA A 60 -16.70 4.83 20.45
N LEU A 61 -15.41 4.71 20.15
CA LEU A 61 -14.40 4.21 21.09
C LEU A 61 -14.10 5.25 22.18
N PRO A 62 -14.16 4.88 23.47
CA PRO A 62 -13.81 5.79 24.57
C PRO A 62 -12.38 6.32 24.52
N ASN A 63 -11.44 5.54 23.96
CA ASN A 63 -10.06 5.95 23.73
C ASN A 63 -9.49 5.27 22.47
N PRO A 64 -9.60 5.88 21.28
CA PRO A 64 -9.14 5.29 20.03
C PRO A 64 -7.60 5.14 19.97
N HIS A 65 -6.85 5.93 20.73
CA HIS A 65 -5.38 5.87 20.74
C HIS A 65 -4.82 4.52 21.19
N LEU A 66 -5.61 3.74 21.95
CA LEU A 66 -5.24 2.38 22.34
C LEU A 66 -5.06 1.44 21.13
N LEU A 67 -5.79 1.68 20.04
CA LEU A 67 -5.78 0.80 18.86
C LEU A 67 -5.00 1.38 17.68
N ILE A 68 -4.87 2.71 17.57
CA ILE A 68 -4.17 3.35 16.46
C ILE A 68 -2.73 2.84 16.33
N GLN A 69 -1.99 2.86 17.44
CA GLN A 69 -0.58 2.49 17.47
C GLN A 69 -0.36 1.01 17.07
N PRO A 70 -1.06 0.03 17.70
CA PRO A 70 -0.99 -1.37 17.28
C PRO A 70 -1.41 -1.64 15.83
N LEU A 71 -2.45 -0.95 15.33
CA LEU A 71 -2.93 -1.11 13.96
C LEU A 71 -1.89 -0.62 12.93
N ILE A 72 -1.24 0.51 13.20
CA ILE A 72 -0.15 1.04 12.36
C ILE A 72 1.03 0.04 12.32
N ARG A 73 1.43 -0.54 13.46
CA ARG A 73 2.51 -1.54 13.50
C ARG A 73 2.15 -2.78 12.69
N ARG A 74 0.92 -3.27 12.86
CA ARG A 74 0.42 -4.41 12.11
C ARG A 74 0.45 -4.15 10.61
N GLU A 75 -0.01 -2.98 10.16
CA GLU A 75 0.02 -2.59 8.76
C GLU A 75 1.45 -2.51 8.22
N ALA A 76 2.37 -1.88 8.97
CA ALA A 76 3.78 -1.80 8.58
C ALA A 76 4.42 -3.19 8.40
N VAL A 77 4.14 -4.14 9.30
CA VAL A 77 4.63 -5.52 9.19
C VAL A 77 4.03 -6.24 7.98
N LEU A 78 2.72 -6.07 7.73
CA LEU A 78 2.04 -6.69 6.58
C LEU A 78 2.54 -6.12 5.26
N SER A 79 2.66 -4.80 5.17
CA SER A 79 3.19 -4.09 3.99
C SER A 79 4.64 -4.50 3.70
N SER A 80 5.50 -4.50 4.72
CA SER A 80 6.91 -4.89 4.56
C SER A 80 7.07 -6.35 4.12
N ARG A 81 6.14 -7.24 4.48
CA ARG A 81 6.15 -8.64 4.03
C ARG A 81 5.94 -8.78 2.52
N ILE A 82 5.21 -7.86 1.88
CA ILE A 82 5.03 -7.83 0.42
C ILE A 82 6.38 -7.58 -0.27
N GLU A 83 7.25 -6.79 0.35
CA GLU A 83 8.62 -6.51 -0.10
C GLU A 83 9.63 -7.62 0.25
N GLY A 84 9.17 -8.73 0.85
CA GLY A 84 10.00 -9.88 1.21
C GLY A 84 10.60 -9.82 2.62
N THR A 85 10.27 -8.81 3.43
CA THR A 85 10.72 -8.74 4.83
C THR A 85 10.13 -9.88 5.66
N ARG A 86 10.99 -10.54 6.44
CA ARG A 86 10.62 -11.62 7.35
C ARG A 86 10.67 -11.14 8.80
N ALA A 87 9.61 -10.46 9.21
CA ALA A 87 9.38 -10.07 10.59
C ALA A 87 7.92 -10.34 10.99
N SER A 88 7.71 -10.70 12.25
CA SER A 88 6.40 -10.79 12.87
C SER A 88 6.10 -9.54 13.69
N LEU A 89 4.83 -9.36 14.04
CA LEU A 89 4.43 -8.28 14.96
C LEU A 89 5.04 -8.48 16.36
N ALA A 90 5.25 -9.73 16.78
CA ALA A 90 5.91 -10.05 18.04
C ALA A 90 7.40 -9.64 18.01
N ASP A 91 8.09 -9.88 16.90
CA ASP A 91 9.49 -9.45 16.73
C ASP A 91 9.61 -7.93 16.82
N LEU A 92 8.68 -7.21 16.18
CA LEU A 92 8.64 -5.75 16.23
C LEU A 92 8.41 -5.23 17.66
N TYR A 93 7.45 -5.81 18.39
CA TYR A 93 7.20 -5.40 19.78
C TYR A 93 8.34 -5.77 20.73
N ALA A 94 8.95 -6.94 20.56
CA ALA A 94 10.12 -7.33 21.35
C ALA A 94 11.28 -6.36 21.11
N TYR A 95 11.50 -5.96 19.86
CA TYR A 95 12.49 -4.96 19.49
C TYR A 95 12.19 -3.58 20.11
N GLU A 96 10.96 -3.07 19.95
CA GLU A 96 10.55 -1.77 20.51
C GLU A 96 10.67 -1.76 22.05
N ALA A 97 10.30 -2.85 22.74
CA ALA A 97 10.41 -2.96 24.19
C ALA A 97 11.85 -2.91 24.71
N VAL A 98 12.80 -3.49 23.97
CA VAL A 98 14.23 -3.46 24.32
C VAL A 98 14.88 -2.12 23.94
N GLN A 99 14.45 -1.47 22.85
CA GLN A 99 14.95 -0.15 22.47
C GLN A 99 14.40 0.99 23.34
N LEU A 100 13.19 0.86 23.89
CA LEU A 100 12.61 1.84 24.81
C LEU A 100 13.36 1.97 26.15
N THR A 101 14.37 1.12 26.42
CA THR A 101 15.26 1.31 27.58
C THR A 101 16.40 2.31 27.33
N LEU A 102 16.53 2.84 26.11
CA LEU A 102 17.62 3.77 25.72
C LEU A 102 17.19 5.25 25.58
N PHE A 103 15.99 5.62 26.02
CA PHE A 103 15.54 7.01 26.13
C PHE A 103 14.87 7.29 27.46
#